data_AF-A0A9Q0BQ80-F1
#
_entry.id   AF-A0A9Q0BQ80-F1
#
_cell.length_a   1.000
_cell.length_b   1.000
_cell.length_c   1.000
_cell.angle_alpha   90.00
_cell.angle_beta   90.00
_cell.angle_gamma   90.00
#
_symmetry.space_group_name_H-M   'P 1'
#
loop_
_entity.id
_entity.type
_entity.pdbx_description
1 polymer ?
#
loop_
_entity_poly.entity_id
_entity_poly.type
_entity_poly.pdbx_seq_one_letter_code
_entity_poly.pdbx_strand_id
1 'polypeptide(L)'
;MPADIVTTEQLRYQLAFSHAMERTTRHWAETFCWYPRMQSCHYQRIDQIYLESRQRYGDGHFLPYARRRRLLRKHMVTAQEVAESLEQRRSLEHEGIRDIQVAATENGEYGRLKPSGLYFC
;
A
#
# COMPACT_ATOMS: atom_id res chain seq x y z
N MET A 1 1.90 41.35 42.63
CA MET A 1 2.06 39.95 42.18
C MET A 1 3.02 39.28 43.14
N PRO A 2 2.66 38.19 43.82
CA PRO A 2 3.62 37.45 44.63
C PRO A 2 4.76 36.97 43.72
N ALA A 3 6.00 37.00 44.21
CA ALA A 3 7.13 36.51 43.46
C ALA A 3 6.99 35.00 43.27
N ASP A 4 7.12 34.51 42.04
CA ASP A 4 7.21 33.07 41.77
C ASP A 4 8.52 32.55 42.36
N ILE A 5 8.43 31.92 43.53
CA ILE A 5 9.59 31.33 44.21
C ILE A 5 9.88 29.98 43.54
N VAL A 6 10.87 29.95 42.67
CA VAL A 6 11.38 28.71 42.08
C VAL A 6 12.24 27.98 43.11
N THR A 7 11.90 26.72 43.40
CA THR A 7 12.67 25.92 44.35
C THR A 7 13.94 25.36 43.69
N THR A 8 14.95 25.10 44.50
CA THR A 8 16.21 24.50 44.04
C THR A 8 16.00 23.12 43.44
N GLU A 9 14.98 22.38 43.91
CA GLU A 9 14.59 21.09 43.35
C GLU A 9 14.01 21.21 41.94
N GLN A 10 13.13 22.20 41.71
CA GLN A 10 12.59 22.49 40.38
C GLN A 10 13.69 22.85 39.39
N LEU A 11 14.69 23.65 39.81
CA LEU A 11 15.85 23.97 38.97
C LEU A 11 16.69 22.72 38.64
N ARG A 12 16.94 21.85 39.63
CA ARG A 12 17.69 20.60 39.42
C ARG A 12 16.96 19.66 38.45
N TYR A 13 15.65 19.56 38.59
CA TYR A 13 14.84 18.75 37.68
C TYR A 13 14.89 19.28 36.25
N GLN A 14 14.71 20.60 36.06
CA GLN A 14 14.80 21.22 34.74
C GLN A 14 16.18 21.02 34.10
N LEU A 15 17.27 21.18 34.86
CA LEU A 15 18.63 20.91 34.37
C LEU A 15 18.81 19.45 33.96
N ALA A 16 18.36 18.51 34.79
CA ALA A 16 18.45 17.08 34.46
C ALA A 16 17.66 16.74 33.19
N PHE A 17 16.47 17.33 33.02
CA PHE A 17 15.65 17.18 31.83
C PHE A 17 16.34 17.75 30.59
N SER A 18 16.87 18.97 30.64
CA SER A 18 17.62 19.57 29.53
C SER A 18 18.83 18.74 29.13
N HIS A 19 19.59 18.22 30.09
CA HIS A 19 20.72 17.32 29.82
C HIS A 19 20.30 15.97 29.25
N ALA A 20 19.13 15.44 29.63
CA ALA A 20 18.60 14.22 29.03
C ALA A 20 18.20 14.48 27.57
N MET A 21 17.49 15.58 27.29
CA MET A 21 17.13 15.97 25.93
C MET A 21 18.36 16.14 25.05
N GLU A 22 19.37 16.88 25.51
CA GLU A 22 20.59 17.13 24.73
C GLU A 22 21.32 15.84 24.39
N ARG A 23 21.44 14.91 25.35
CA ARG A 23 22.03 13.58 25.11
C ARG A 23 21.25 12.79 24.08
N THR A 24 19.91 12.77 24.17
CA THR A 24 19.06 12.08 23.19
C THR A 24 19.19 12.69 21.80
N THR A 25 19.20 14.02 21.69
CA THR A 25 19.36 14.72 20.41
C THR A 25 20.71 14.44 19.79
N ARG A 26 21.80 14.49 20.56
CA ARG A 26 23.15 14.14 20.08
C ARG A 26 23.23 12.70 19.62
N HIS A 27 22.76 11.77 20.44
CA HIS A 27 22.76 10.35 20.10
C HIS A 27 21.98 10.10 18.80
N TRP A 28 20.80 10.73 18.65
CA TRP A 28 20.03 10.63 17.41
C TRP A 28 20.77 11.21 16.21
N ALA A 29 21.43 12.37 16.36
CA ALA A 29 22.21 12.97 15.28
C ALA A 29 23.41 12.10 14.88
N GLU A 30 24.09 11.47 15.83
CA GLU A 30 25.24 10.60 15.55
C GLU A 30 24.82 9.29 14.87
N THR A 31 23.68 8.71 15.27
CA THR A 31 23.27 7.37 14.82
C THR A 31 22.26 7.36 13.68
N PHE A 32 21.39 8.38 13.61
CA PHE A 32 20.23 8.42 12.72
C PHE A 32 20.13 9.67 11.83
N CYS A 33 21.14 10.56 11.79
CA CYS A 33 21.09 11.74 10.91
C CYS A 33 20.94 11.39 9.42
N TRP A 34 21.36 10.20 9.01
CA TRP A 34 21.22 9.71 7.64
C TRP A 34 19.77 9.32 7.29
N TYR A 35 18.95 8.99 8.30
CA TYR A 35 17.62 8.41 8.10
C TYR A 35 16.67 9.32 7.31
N PRO A 36 16.52 10.63 7.62
CA PRO A 36 15.62 11.50 6.85
C PRO A 36 16.03 11.61 5.38
N ARG A 37 17.34 11.67 5.10
CA ARG A 37 17.86 11.73 3.73
C ARG A 37 17.55 10.44 2.98
N MET A 38 17.80 9.28 3.59
CA MET A 38 17.48 7.99 2.97
C MET A 38 15.98 7.78 2.80
N GLN A 39 15.17 8.18 3.78
CA GLN A 39 13.71 8.16 3.70
C GLN A 39 13.21 8.99 2.51
N SER A 40 13.76 10.19 2.30
CA SER A 40 13.47 11.01 1.12
C SER A 40 13.85 10.31 -0.17
N CYS A 41 15.04 9.70 -0.26
CA CYS A 41 15.45 8.94 -1.44
C CYS A 41 14.48 7.79 -1.75
N HIS A 42 14.03 7.07 -0.72
CA HIS A 42 13.07 5.98 -0.89
C HIS A 42 11.69 6.49 -1.35
N TYR A 43 11.19 7.58 -0.76
CA TYR A 43 9.92 8.17 -1.17
C TYR A 43 9.94 8.70 -2.59
N GLN A 44 11.04 9.32 -3.03
CA GLN A 44 11.21 9.74 -4.43
C GLN A 44 11.16 8.55 -5.40
N ARG A 45 11.57 7.36 -4.96
CA ARG A 45 11.57 6.14 -5.79
C ARG A 45 10.20 5.47 -5.89
N ILE A 46 9.24 5.81 -5.03
CA ILE A 46 7.90 5.19 -5.05
C ILE A 46 7.21 5.37 -6.40
N ASP A 47 7.29 6.58 -6.97
CA ASP A 47 6.66 6.88 -8.26
C ASP A 47 7.27 6.07 -9.41
N GLN A 48 8.60 5.88 -9.38
CA GLN A 48 9.31 5.04 -10.33
C GLN A 48 8.89 3.58 -10.21
N ILE A 49 8.86 3.04 -8.99
CA ILE A 49 8.43 1.66 -8.72
C ILE A 49 6.98 1.46 -9.17
N TYR A 50 6.12 2.44 -8.93
CA TYR A 50 4.73 2.39 -9.36
C TYR A 50 4.64 2.34 -10.89
N LEU A 51 5.38 3.19 -11.60
CA LEU A 51 5.41 3.23 -13.06
C LEU A 51 5.97 1.93 -13.66
N GLU A 52 7.09 1.43 -13.14
CA GLU A 52 7.67 0.14 -13.56
C GLU A 52 6.71 -1.02 -13.34
N SER A 53 6.07 -1.06 -12.17
CA SER A 53 5.10 -2.11 -11.84
C SER A 53 3.87 -2.03 -12.74
N ARG A 54 3.40 -0.82 -13.07
CA ARG A 54 2.30 -0.58 -14.00
C ARG A 54 2.65 -1.03 -15.41
N GLN A 55 3.86 -0.73 -15.89
CA GLN A 55 4.34 -1.18 -17.21
C GLN A 55 4.48 -2.71 -17.28
N ARG A 56 4.95 -3.34 -16.21
CA ARG A 56 5.25 -4.78 -16.18
C ARG A 56 4.02 -5.66 -16.00
N TYR A 57 3.10 -5.26 -15.13
CA TYR A 57 1.94 -6.08 -14.73
C TYR A 57 0.60 -5.54 -15.25
N GLY A 58 0.61 -4.36 -15.87
CA GLY A 58 -0.60 -3.69 -16.37
C GLY A 58 -1.51 -3.18 -15.25
N ASP A 59 -2.60 -2.54 -15.66
CA ASP A 59 -3.58 -1.93 -14.74
C ASP A 59 -4.50 -2.95 -14.07
N GLY A 60 -4.54 -4.19 -14.56
CA GLY A 60 -5.47 -5.23 -14.10
C GLY A 60 -5.30 -5.64 -12.63
N HIS A 61 -4.07 -5.60 -12.10
CA HIS A 61 -3.79 -5.88 -10.68
C HIS A 61 -3.83 -4.61 -9.82
N PHE A 62 -3.47 -3.46 -10.39
CA PHE A 62 -3.46 -2.17 -9.68
C PHE A 62 -4.84 -1.59 -9.47
N LEU A 63 -5.75 -1.70 -10.44
CA LEU A 63 -7.11 -1.18 -10.34
C LEU A 63 -7.91 -1.79 -9.17
N PRO A 64 -7.90 -3.12 -8.94
CA PRO A 64 -8.51 -3.69 -7.74
C PRO A 64 -7.88 -3.20 -6.45
N TYR A 65 -6.54 -3.07 -6.39
CA TYR A 65 -5.83 -2.55 -5.22
C TYR A 65 -6.17 -1.08 -4.94
N ALA A 66 -6.20 -0.25 -5.98
CA ALA A 66 -6.65 1.14 -5.96
C ALA A 66 -8.10 1.28 -5.46
N ARG A 67 -9.00 0.43 -5.98
CA ARG A 67 -10.42 0.39 -5.59
C ARG A 67 -10.65 -0.11 -4.16
N ARG A 68 -9.73 -0.91 -3.59
CA ARG A 68 -9.80 -1.44 -2.20
C ARG A 68 -9.56 -0.39 -1.09
N ARG A 69 -9.89 0.89 -1.32
CA ARG A 69 -9.85 2.01 -0.35
C ARG A 69 -8.46 2.42 0.16
N ARG A 70 -7.41 2.32 -0.66
CA ARG A 70 -6.08 2.86 -0.30
C ARG A 70 -5.69 4.14 -1.04
N LEU A 71 -6.47 4.60 -2.02
CA LEU A 71 -6.23 5.85 -2.75
C LEU A 71 -7.20 6.95 -2.34
N LEU A 72 -6.72 8.20 -2.38
CA LEU A 72 -7.47 9.43 -2.15
C LEU A 72 -8.80 9.45 -2.92
N ARG A 73 -9.85 10.02 -2.31
CA ARG A 73 -11.25 10.01 -2.80
C ARG A 73 -11.45 10.39 -4.27
N LYS A 74 -10.55 11.19 -4.86
CA LYS A 74 -10.58 11.59 -6.27
C LYS A 74 -10.34 10.46 -7.28
N HIS A 75 -9.91 9.27 -6.83
CA HIS A 75 -9.67 8.08 -7.66
C HIS A 75 -10.66 6.93 -7.35
N MET A 76 -11.77 7.22 -6.68
CA MET A 76 -12.79 6.22 -6.38
C MET A 76 -13.71 6.01 -7.59
N VAL A 77 -13.90 4.75 -7.97
CA VAL A 77 -14.81 4.29 -9.03
C VAL A 77 -16.26 4.42 -8.57
N THR A 78 -17.14 4.83 -9.48
CA THR A 78 -18.56 5.14 -9.18
C THR A 78 -19.45 3.91 -9.33
N ALA A 79 -20.63 3.90 -8.68
CA ALA A 79 -21.52 2.73 -8.62
C ALA A 79 -21.98 2.21 -10.01
N GLN A 80 -22.07 3.08 -11.01
CA GLN A 80 -22.41 2.71 -12.39
C GLN A 80 -21.32 1.86 -13.05
N GLU A 81 -20.04 2.22 -12.88
CA GLU A 81 -18.89 1.49 -13.44
C GLU A 81 -18.72 0.10 -12.80
N VAL A 82 -19.21 -0.06 -11.57
CA VAL A 82 -19.26 -1.35 -10.87
C VAL A 82 -20.40 -2.22 -11.41
N ALA A 83 -21.53 -1.63 -11.79
CA ALA A 83 -22.68 -2.35 -12.32
C ALA A 83 -22.39 -2.98 -13.70
N GLU A 84 -21.74 -2.26 -14.60
CA GLU A 84 -21.34 -2.77 -15.92
C GLU A 84 -20.32 -3.92 -15.81
N SER A 85 -19.35 -3.81 -14.87
CA SER A 85 -18.40 -4.88 -14.57
C SER A 85 -19.05 -6.13 -13.97
N LEU A 86 -20.18 -5.98 -13.28
CA LEU A 86 -20.96 -7.09 -12.73
C LEU A 86 -21.75 -7.82 -13.82
N GLU A 87 -22.26 -7.09 -14.81
CA GLU A 87 -22.96 -7.67 -15.97
C GLU A 87 -22.02 -8.51 -16.85
N GLN A 88 -20.80 -8.04 -17.12
CA GLN A 88 -19.77 -8.82 -17.82
C GLN A 88 -19.31 -10.06 -17.06
N ARG A 89 -19.38 -10.06 -15.72
CA ARG A 89 -19.09 -11.27 -14.93
C ARG A 89 -20.22 -12.28 -15.02
N ARG A 90 -21.47 -11.82 -15.02
CA ARG A 90 -22.66 -12.69 -15.16
C ARG A 90 -22.69 -13.40 -16.51
N SER A 91 -22.23 -12.78 -17.59
CA SER A 91 -22.13 -13.45 -18.90
C SER A 91 -21.08 -14.57 -18.90
N LEU A 92 -19.92 -14.36 -18.28
CA LEU A 92 -18.86 -15.39 -18.15
C LEU A 92 -19.28 -16.55 -17.24
N GLU A 93 -20.14 -16.30 -16.26
CA GLU A 93 -20.75 -17.35 -15.42
C GLU A 93 -21.72 -18.24 -16.23
N HIS A 94 -22.42 -17.65 -17.20
CA HIS A 94 -23.31 -18.37 -18.11
C HIS A 94 -22.57 -19.27 -19.10
N GLU A 95 -21.30 -18.95 -19.41
CA GLU A 95 -20.40 -19.79 -20.23
C GLU A 95 -19.72 -20.92 -19.44
N GLY A 96 -20.05 -21.10 -18.15
CA GLY A 96 -19.60 -22.24 -17.33
C GLY A 96 -18.19 -22.11 -16.76
N ILE A 97 -17.60 -20.91 -16.76
CA ILE A 97 -16.19 -20.69 -16.40
C ILE A 97 -15.97 -20.55 -14.88
N ARG A 98 -17.04 -20.40 -14.09
CA ARG A 98 -16.94 -19.99 -12.67
C ARG A 98 -16.43 -21.09 -11.72
N ASP A 99 -16.72 -22.35 -12.01
CA ASP A 99 -16.39 -23.49 -11.14
C ASP A 99 -15.32 -24.41 -11.73
N ILE A 100 -14.50 -23.89 -12.65
CA ILE A 100 -13.33 -24.61 -13.14
C ILE A 100 -12.32 -24.70 -11.99
N GLN A 101 -12.40 -25.80 -11.23
CA GLN A 101 -11.32 -26.15 -10.32
C GLN A 101 -10.09 -26.46 -11.18
N VAL A 102 -9.02 -25.71 -10.96
CA VAL A 102 -7.71 -26.05 -11.50
C VAL A 102 -7.37 -27.42 -10.93
N ALA A 103 -7.25 -28.43 -11.79
CA ALA A 103 -6.88 -29.76 -11.36
C ALA A 103 -5.59 -29.66 -10.54
N ALA A 104 -5.56 -30.29 -9.36
CA ALA A 104 -4.33 -30.44 -8.60
C ALA A 104 -3.36 -31.18 -9.53
N THR A 105 -2.36 -30.46 -10.03
CA THR A 105 -1.32 -31.01 -10.91
C THR A 105 -0.84 -32.32 -10.31
N GLU A 106 -0.76 -33.41 -11.07
CA GLU A 106 0.34 -33.64 -12.01
C GLU A 106 -0.16 -34.40 -13.27
N ASN A 107 0.04 -33.77 -14.44
CA ASN A 107 0.15 -34.39 -15.78
C ASN A 107 -1.04 -35.13 -16.44
N GLY A 108 -2.28 -35.01 -15.96
CA GLY A 108 -3.37 -35.88 -16.46
C GLY A 108 -4.41 -35.36 -17.46
N GLU A 109 -4.61 -34.05 -17.68
CA GLU A 109 -5.92 -33.59 -18.21
C GLU A 109 -5.89 -32.40 -19.19
N TYR A 110 -5.06 -32.46 -20.24
CA TYR A 110 -5.26 -31.57 -21.38
C TYR A 110 -6.45 -32.07 -22.23
N GLY A 111 -7.59 -31.36 -22.21
CA GLY A 111 -8.72 -31.60 -23.12
C GLY A 111 -10.14 -31.64 -22.52
N ARG A 112 -10.33 -31.43 -21.20
CA ARG A 112 -11.65 -31.53 -20.56
C ARG A 112 -12.56 -30.30 -20.68
N LEU A 113 -12.02 -29.15 -21.03
CA LEU A 113 -12.78 -27.89 -21.10
C LEU A 113 -13.09 -27.55 -22.55
N LYS A 114 -14.37 -27.30 -22.84
CA LYS A 114 -14.80 -26.77 -24.12
C LYS A 114 -14.27 -25.33 -24.23
N PRO A 115 -13.61 -24.95 -25.33
CA PRO A 115 -13.12 -23.58 -25.51
C PRO A 115 -14.28 -22.57 -25.42
N SER A 116 -14.12 -21.56 -24.57
CA SER A 116 -15.06 -20.42 -24.48
C SER A 116 -14.87 -19.43 -25.62
N GLY A 117 -15.79 -18.48 -25.77
CA GLY A 117 -15.72 -17.42 -26.79
C GLY A 117 -14.46 -16.55 -26.70
N LEU A 118 -13.72 -16.62 -25.59
CA LEU A 118 -12.42 -15.98 -25.41
C LEU A 118 -11.29 -16.62 -26.25
N TYR A 119 -11.45 -17.88 -26.68
CA TYR A 119 -10.41 -18.66 -27.37
C TYR A 119 -10.68 -18.89 -28.87
N PHE A 120 -11.85 -18.47 -29.36
CA PHE A 120 -12.14 -18.45 -30.78
C PHE A 120 -11.75 -17.06 -31.32
N CYS A 121 -10.72 -17.03 -32.16
CA CYS A 121 -10.48 -15.92 -33.09
C CYS A 121 -11.37 -16.08 -34.31
#